data_AF-A0AAD9ID70-F1
#
_entry.id   AF-A0AAD9ID70-F1
#
_cell.length_a   1.000
_cell.length_b   1.000
_cell.length_c   1.000
_cell.angle_alpha   90.00
_cell.angle_beta   90.00
_cell.angle_gamma   90.00
#
_symmetry.space_group_name_H-M   'P 1'
#
loop_
_entity.id
_entity.type
_entity.pdbx_description
1 polymer ?
#
loop_
_entity_poly.entity_id
_entity_poly.type
_entity_poly.pdbx_seq_one_letter_code
_entity_poly.pdbx_strand_id
1 'polypeptide(L)'
;MAAPAEQRIAVPIDDPNADTEWNDILRKHGVIPEKPPSPTPMIEEVIFEGRRLAHENRLEGKDLEELDELEEEEDEAFLEQYRQRRLQELSSLQQKARHGSVYPITKPDYSREITEASKDGPVLVNLTSSTGTNVESRLLSELWRQAAKEYGDVKFCEIRAAQAIENYPERNCPTILVYKNGDIVKQTVTLMTVGGVKTSMSDIDNLLVQIGAVQPNDMRVLKRRREAEEAEEERLFSKKGIKSSSDRYSNDDEDFD
;
A
#
# COMPACT_ATOMS: atom_id res chain seq x y z
N MET A 1 -50.88 40.03 55.25
CA MET A 1 -50.37 39.32 54.06
C MET A 1 -48.89 39.07 54.27
N ALA A 2 -48.49 37.80 54.42
CA ALA A 2 -47.08 37.41 54.38
C ALA A 2 -46.98 36.32 53.29
N ALA A 3 -46.21 36.60 52.24
CA ALA A 3 -46.01 35.67 51.15
C ALA A 3 -45.18 34.46 51.64
N PRO A 4 -45.51 33.22 51.24
CA PRO A 4 -44.69 32.07 51.58
C PRO A 4 -43.37 32.14 50.82
N ALA A 5 -42.26 31.95 51.53
CA ALA A 5 -40.92 31.96 50.96
C ALA A 5 -40.72 30.76 50.01
N GLU A 6 -40.29 31.04 48.78
CA GLU A 6 -39.85 30.02 47.82
C GLU A 6 -38.62 29.29 48.36
N GLN A 7 -38.79 28.07 48.86
CA GLN A 7 -37.68 27.18 49.15
C GLN A 7 -37.12 26.62 47.85
N ARG A 8 -35.97 27.13 47.42
CA ARG A 8 -35.20 26.54 46.32
C ARG A 8 -34.47 25.30 46.86
N ILE A 9 -35.01 24.12 46.56
CA ILE A 9 -34.39 22.84 46.89
C ILE A 9 -33.20 22.65 45.94
N ALA A 10 -31.97 22.66 46.48
CA ALA A 10 -30.76 22.35 45.72
C ALA A 10 -30.57 20.84 45.72
N VAL A 11 -30.88 20.19 44.59
CA VAL A 11 -30.67 18.75 44.38
C VAL A 11 -29.18 18.51 44.09
N PRO A 12 -28.49 17.59 44.78
CA PRO A 12 -27.10 17.25 44.47
C PRO A 12 -27.01 16.66 43.06
N ILE A 13 -26.10 17.16 42.24
CA ILE A 13 -25.84 16.64 40.90
C ILE A 13 -24.74 15.58 41.05
N ASP A 14 -25.11 14.30 41.01
CA ASP A 14 -24.19 13.19 41.34
C ASP A 14 -23.15 12.88 40.23
N ASP A 15 -23.34 13.33 38.99
CA ASP A 15 -22.29 13.42 37.96
C ASP A 15 -22.89 14.17 36.76
N PRO A 16 -22.35 15.33 36.33
CA PRO A 16 -22.88 16.10 35.20
C PRO A 16 -22.80 15.38 33.84
N ASN A 17 -22.08 14.25 33.74
CA ASN A 17 -21.96 13.47 32.53
C ASN A 17 -22.72 12.13 32.56
N ALA A 18 -23.42 11.83 33.65
CA ALA A 18 -24.27 10.63 33.72
C ALA A 18 -25.54 10.80 32.88
N ASP A 19 -25.93 9.76 32.16
CA ASP A 19 -27.15 9.72 31.34
C ASP A 19 -28.34 9.27 32.20
N THR A 20 -28.88 10.21 32.98
CA THR A 20 -30.07 10.00 33.81
C THR A 20 -31.21 10.90 33.34
N GLU A 21 -32.46 10.46 33.52
CA GLU A 21 -33.64 11.25 33.16
C GLU A 21 -33.65 12.65 33.82
N TRP A 22 -33.05 12.76 35.01
CA TRP A 22 -32.87 14.04 35.70
C TRP A 22 -31.85 14.95 35.01
N ASN A 23 -30.71 14.42 34.56
CA ASN A 23 -29.70 15.22 33.86
C ASN A 23 -30.20 15.72 32.50
N ASP A 24 -31.03 14.95 31.79
CA ASP A 24 -31.65 15.40 30.52
C ASP A 24 -32.63 16.55 30.73
N ILE A 25 -33.43 16.49 31.80
CA ILE A 25 -34.32 17.59 32.20
C ILE A 25 -33.49 18.84 32.56
N LEU A 26 -32.36 18.66 33.27
CA LEU A 26 -31.47 19.76 33.64
C LEU A 26 -30.74 20.38 32.43
N ARG A 27 -30.38 19.58 31.42
CA ARG A 27 -29.86 20.08 30.13
C ARG A 27 -30.91 20.91 29.40
N LYS A 28 -32.15 20.41 29.31
CA LYS A 28 -33.28 21.12 28.69
C LYS A 28 -33.64 22.44 29.37
N HIS A 29 -33.48 22.50 30.69
CA HIS A 29 -33.69 23.73 31.49
C HIS A 29 -32.46 24.65 31.54
N GLY A 30 -31.36 24.32 30.86
CA GLY A 30 -30.16 25.17 30.76
C GLY A 30 -29.31 25.22 32.03
N VAL A 31 -29.47 24.26 32.94
CA VAL A 31 -28.70 24.15 34.19
C VAL A 31 -27.37 23.42 33.95
N ILE A 32 -27.35 22.47 33.00
CA ILE A 32 -26.16 21.72 32.57
C ILE A 32 -25.98 21.91 31.05
N PRO A 33 -24.74 22.06 30.52
CA PRO A 33 -24.49 22.16 29.08
C PRO A 33 -25.04 20.96 28.28
N GLU A 34 -25.50 21.20 27.06
CA GLU A 34 -25.93 20.13 26.15
C GLU A 34 -24.76 19.19 25.81
N LYS A 35 -25.06 17.89 25.66
CA LYS A 35 -24.06 16.89 25.32
C LYS A 35 -23.61 17.13 23.87
N PRO A 36 -22.31 16.98 23.53
CA PRO A 36 -21.90 17.00 22.13
C PRO A 36 -22.72 15.95 21.35
N PRO A 37 -23.15 16.27 20.12
CA PRO A 37 -23.89 15.33 19.30
C PRO A 37 -23.09 14.03 19.17
N SER A 38 -23.77 12.89 19.30
CA SER A 38 -23.07 11.61 19.20
C SER A 38 -22.46 11.47 17.80
N PRO A 39 -21.26 10.90 17.65
CA PRO A 39 -20.64 10.67 16.35
C PRO A 39 -21.30 9.52 15.56
N THR A 40 -22.30 8.85 16.13
CA THR A 40 -23.02 7.70 15.55
C THR A 40 -23.56 7.91 14.12
N PRO A 41 -24.28 9.00 13.80
CA PRO A 41 -24.76 9.24 12.43
C PRO A 41 -23.63 9.44 11.41
N MET A 42 -22.52 10.08 11.80
CA MET A 42 -21.34 10.19 10.93
C MET A 42 -20.70 8.82 10.67
N ILE A 43 -20.68 7.95 11.68
CA ILE A 43 -20.14 6.59 11.52
C ILE A 43 -21.03 5.75 10.60
N GLU A 44 -22.35 5.85 10.72
CA GLU A 44 -23.32 5.16 9.85
C GLU A 44 -23.21 5.60 8.38
N GLU A 45 -23.09 6.91 8.14
CA GLU A 45 -22.88 7.45 6.79
C GLU A 45 -21.58 6.93 6.16
N VAL A 46 -20.47 6.95 6.91
CA VAL A 46 -19.17 6.43 6.45
C VAL A 46 -19.24 4.93 6.14
N ILE A 47 -19.94 4.14 6.97
CA ILE A 47 -20.13 2.70 6.72
C ILE A 47 -20.95 2.48 5.45
N PHE A 48 -22.02 3.26 5.23
CA PHE A 48 -22.87 3.15 4.06
C PHE A 48 -22.12 3.52 2.76
N GLU A 49 -21.37 4.62 2.78
CA GLU A 49 -20.51 5.01 1.67
C GLU A 49 -19.44 3.96 1.39
N GLY A 50 -18.81 3.41 2.43
CA GLY A 50 -17.85 2.32 2.31
C GLY A 50 -18.43 1.09 1.63
N ARG A 51 -19.67 0.70 1.99
CA ARG A 51 -20.37 -0.42 1.33
C ARG A 51 -20.66 -0.12 -0.14
N ARG A 52 -21.05 1.11 -0.48
CA ARG A 52 -21.32 1.50 -1.88
C ARG A 52 -20.05 1.45 -2.72
N LEU A 53 -18.95 2.02 -2.22
CA LEU A 53 -17.64 1.99 -2.87
C LEU A 53 -17.10 0.57 -3.03
N ALA A 54 -17.28 -0.30 -2.03
CA ALA A 54 -16.89 -1.70 -2.10
C ALA A 54 -17.68 -2.45 -3.18
N HIS A 55 -18.98 -2.16 -3.31
CA HIS A 55 -19.79 -2.70 -4.39
C HIS A 55 -19.28 -2.18 -5.75
N GLU A 56 -19.12 -0.87 -5.94
CA GLU A 56 -18.63 -0.28 -7.21
C GLU A 56 -17.26 -0.84 -7.64
N ASN A 57 -16.34 -1.07 -6.71
CA ASN A 57 -14.99 -1.57 -7.00
C ASN A 57 -14.84 -3.10 -6.88
N ARG A 58 -15.93 -3.86 -6.73
CA ARG A 58 -15.88 -5.32 -6.48
C ARG A 58 -15.19 -6.14 -7.57
N LEU A 59 -15.19 -5.64 -8.80
CA LEU A 59 -14.50 -6.28 -9.93
C LEU A 59 -13.07 -5.75 -10.09
N GLU A 60 -12.73 -4.64 -9.45
CA GLU A 60 -11.42 -4.01 -9.59
C GLU A 60 -10.31 -4.92 -9.05
N GLY A 61 -9.24 -5.11 -9.83
CA GLY A 61 -8.20 -6.04 -9.45
C GLY A 61 -8.52 -7.52 -9.69
N LYS A 62 -9.63 -7.85 -10.36
CA LYS A 62 -9.93 -9.22 -10.81
C LYS A 62 -9.38 -9.49 -12.22
N ASP A 63 -8.80 -10.67 -12.40
CA ASP A 63 -8.33 -11.14 -13.71
C ASP A 63 -9.46 -11.79 -14.53
N LEU A 64 -9.15 -12.23 -15.75
CA LEU A 64 -10.15 -12.80 -16.65
C LEU A 64 -10.73 -14.13 -16.14
N GLU A 65 -9.92 -14.90 -15.42
CA GLU A 65 -10.32 -16.21 -14.88
C GLU A 65 -11.22 -16.00 -13.65
N GLU A 66 -10.84 -15.08 -12.77
CA GLU A 66 -11.66 -14.66 -11.62
C GLU A 66 -12.99 -14.00 -12.02
N LEU A 67 -13.08 -13.41 -13.22
CA LEU A 67 -14.34 -12.88 -13.75
C LEU A 67 -15.25 -13.99 -14.26
N ASP A 68 -14.69 -14.99 -14.95
CA ASP A 68 -15.46 -16.12 -15.46
C ASP A 68 -16.10 -16.91 -14.29
N GLU A 69 -15.47 -16.95 -13.11
CA GLU A 69 -16.06 -17.54 -11.88
C GLU A 69 -17.28 -16.78 -11.33
N LEU A 70 -17.45 -15.50 -11.68
CA LEU A 70 -18.53 -14.65 -11.18
C LEU A 70 -19.72 -14.55 -12.14
N GLU A 71 -19.67 -15.25 -13.28
CA GLU A 71 -20.75 -15.25 -14.28
C GLU A 71 -22.10 -15.70 -13.71
N GLU A 72 -22.12 -16.51 -12.65
CA GLU A 72 -23.35 -16.92 -11.97
C GLU A 72 -23.91 -15.88 -10.97
N GLU A 73 -23.07 -14.99 -10.45
CA GLU A 73 -23.41 -14.05 -9.38
C GLU A 73 -23.76 -12.64 -9.89
N GLU A 74 -23.21 -12.24 -11.04
CA GLU A 74 -23.30 -10.87 -11.55
C GLU A 74 -24.04 -10.78 -12.90
N ASP A 75 -24.44 -9.57 -13.28
CA ASP A 75 -25.11 -9.31 -14.56
C ASP A 75 -24.14 -9.54 -15.73
N GLU A 76 -24.51 -10.44 -16.65
CA GLU A 76 -23.74 -10.81 -17.84
C GLU A 76 -23.33 -9.58 -18.68
N ALA A 77 -24.22 -8.59 -18.82
CA ALA A 77 -23.93 -7.38 -19.58
C ALA A 77 -22.89 -6.47 -18.90
N PHE A 78 -22.81 -6.50 -17.57
CA PHE A 78 -21.82 -5.75 -16.79
C PHE A 78 -20.45 -6.43 -16.83
N LEU A 79 -20.43 -7.75 -16.67
CA LEU A 79 -19.23 -8.59 -16.82
C LEU A 79 -18.59 -8.43 -18.19
N GLU A 80 -19.39 -8.47 -19.26
CA GLU A 80 -18.87 -8.35 -20.62
C GLU A 80 -18.24 -6.96 -20.89
N GLN A 81 -18.86 -5.88 -20.41
CA GLN A 81 -18.27 -4.53 -20.49
C GLN A 81 -16.92 -4.46 -19.76
N TYR A 82 -16.83 -5.07 -18.58
CA TYR A 82 -15.60 -5.09 -17.80
C TYR A 82 -14.51 -5.94 -18.47
N ARG A 83 -14.87 -7.10 -19.02
CA ARG A 83 -13.97 -7.96 -19.82
C ARG A 83 -13.40 -7.21 -21.02
N GLN A 84 -14.25 -6.48 -21.75
CA GLN A 84 -13.83 -5.65 -22.88
C GLN A 84 -12.87 -4.54 -22.44
N ARG A 85 -13.17 -3.84 -21.35
CA ARG A 85 -12.27 -2.81 -20.78
C ARG A 85 -10.90 -3.41 -20.43
N ARG A 86 -10.87 -4.59 -19.78
CA ARG A 86 -9.62 -5.27 -19.42
C ARG A 86 -8.80 -5.71 -20.63
N LEU A 87 -9.45 -6.26 -21.66
CA LEU A 87 -8.79 -6.60 -22.92
C LEU A 87 -8.16 -5.37 -23.59
N GLN A 88 -8.85 -4.23 -23.56
CA GLN A 88 -8.31 -2.97 -24.09
C GLN A 88 -7.09 -2.48 -23.29
N GLU A 89 -7.16 -2.54 -21.95
CA GLU A 89 -6.04 -2.18 -21.08
C GLU A 89 -4.81 -3.05 -21.36
N LEU A 90 -4.97 -4.38 -21.41
CA LEU A 90 -3.93 -5.35 -21.76
C LEU A 90 -3.32 -5.08 -23.14
N SER A 91 -4.18 -4.86 -24.15
CA SER A 91 -3.72 -4.53 -25.50
C SER A 91 -2.91 -3.24 -25.52
N SER A 92 -3.35 -2.22 -24.78
CA SER A 92 -2.65 -0.93 -24.70
C SER A 92 -1.29 -1.06 -24.02
N LEU A 93 -1.18 -1.86 -22.96
CA LEU A 93 0.08 -2.14 -22.27
C LEU A 93 1.04 -2.89 -23.20
N GLN A 94 0.54 -3.90 -23.93
CA GLN A 94 1.34 -4.65 -24.89
C GLN A 94 1.86 -3.76 -26.04
N GLN A 95 1.07 -2.81 -26.52
CA GLN A 95 1.51 -1.84 -27.53
C GLN A 95 2.55 -0.85 -27.00
N LYS A 96 2.46 -0.48 -25.71
CA LYS A 96 3.41 0.40 -25.03
C LYS A 96 4.66 -0.34 -24.57
N ALA A 97 4.64 -1.67 -24.52
CA ALA A 97 5.74 -2.51 -24.06
C ALA A 97 6.92 -2.52 -25.06
N ARG A 98 7.65 -1.41 -25.12
CA ARG A 98 8.84 -1.20 -25.97
C ARG A 98 10.13 -1.68 -25.30
N HIS A 99 10.07 -1.90 -24.00
CA HIS A 99 11.14 -2.39 -23.14
C HIS A 99 10.82 -3.85 -22.73
N GLY A 100 11.61 -4.40 -21.81
CA GLY A 100 11.53 -5.83 -21.46
C GLY A 100 12.81 -6.38 -20.84
N SER A 101 13.87 -5.57 -20.81
CA SER A 101 15.16 -5.90 -20.22
C SER A 101 15.81 -4.66 -19.61
N VAL A 102 16.80 -4.89 -18.76
CA VAL A 102 17.60 -3.82 -18.18
C VAL A 102 18.69 -3.41 -19.17
N TYR A 103 18.75 -2.14 -19.50
CA TYR A 103 19.77 -1.60 -20.41
C TYR A 103 21.04 -1.24 -19.62
N PRO A 104 22.19 -1.88 -19.92
CA PRO A 104 23.46 -1.45 -19.36
C PRO A 104 23.90 -0.15 -20.05
N ILE A 105 24.12 0.91 -19.28
CA ILE A 105 24.46 2.24 -19.80
C ILE A 105 25.94 2.55 -19.57
N THR A 106 26.55 3.19 -20.57
CA THR A 106 27.90 3.74 -20.48
C THR A 106 27.86 5.26 -20.32
N LYS A 107 28.95 5.87 -19.83
CA LYS A 107 29.01 7.32 -19.61
C LYS A 107 28.66 8.17 -20.86
N PRO A 108 29.17 7.85 -22.07
CA PRO A 108 28.80 8.58 -23.29
C PRO A 108 27.30 8.48 -23.65
N ASP A 109 26.68 7.35 -23.38
CA ASP A 109 25.28 7.09 -23.74
C ASP A 109 24.29 7.66 -22.71
N TYR A 110 24.77 8.09 -21.53
CA TYR A 110 23.92 8.54 -20.42
C TYR A 110 22.91 9.61 -20.84
N SER A 111 23.36 10.66 -21.53
CA SER A 111 22.49 11.78 -21.94
C SER A 111 21.37 11.32 -22.88
N ARG A 112 21.69 10.51 -23.90
CA ARG A 112 20.72 10.04 -24.89
C ARG A 112 19.76 9.01 -24.29
N GLU A 113 20.30 8.02 -23.60
CA GLU A 113 19.53 6.86 -23.13
C GLU A 113 18.71 7.14 -21.87
N ILE A 114 19.11 8.13 -21.07
CA ILE A 114 18.43 8.47 -19.80
C ILE A 114 17.76 9.84 -19.93
N THR A 115 18.54 10.91 -20.09
CA THR A 115 18.01 12.29 -20.04
C THR A 115 17.05 12.58 -21.19
N GLU A 116 17.45 12.32 -22.43
CA GLU A 116 16.60 12.56 -23.61
C GLU A 116 15.44 11.58 -23.68
N ALA A 117 15.69 10.28 -23.46
CA ALA A 117 14.64 9.26 -23.42
C ALA A 117 13.57 9.53 -22.36
N SER A 118 13.93 10.23 -21.27
CA SER A 118 12.96 10.57 -20.21
C SER A 118 11.85 11.54 -20.62
N LYS A 119 11.96 12.14 -21.82
CA LYS A 119 10.89 12.96 -22.42
C LYS A 119 9.71 12.13 -22.93
N ASP A 120 9.96 10.88 -23.32
CA ASP A 120 8.92 9.97 -23.82
C ASP A 120 8.23 9.18 -22.69
N GLY A 121 8.84 9.11 -21.51
CA GLY A 121 8.33 8.41 -20.34
C GLY A 121 9.35 8.38 -19.20
N PRO A 122 8.96 7.97 -17.97
CA PRO A 122 9.90 7.89 -16.86
C PRO A 122 10.98 6.84 -17.10
N VAL A 123 12.24 7.20 -16.82
CA VAL A 123 13.41 6.30 -16.92
C VAL A 123 13.98 6.08 -15.53
N LEU A 124 14.12 4.83 -15.12
CA LEU A 124 14.68 4.46 -13.82
C LEU A 124 16.09 3.92 -14.01
N VAL A 125 17.04 4.47 -13.26
CA VAL A 125 18.47 4.15 -13.37
C VAL A 125 18.96 3.61 -12.04
N ASN A 126 19.50 2.39 -12.05
CA ASN A 126 20.19 1.78 -10.93
C ASN A 126 21.70 2.08 -11.02
N LEU A 127 22.23 2.87 -10.07
CA LEU A 127 23.65 3.08 -9.87
C LEU A 127 24.20 1.99 -8.96
N THR A 128 24.92 1.03 -9.55
CA THR A 128 25.44 -0.14 -8.83
C THR A 128 26.84 0.08 -8.28
N SER A 129 27.16 -0.61 -7.19
CA SER A 129 28.51 -0.67 -6.62
C SER A 129 29.52 -1.26 -7.61
N SER A 130 30.72 -0.70 -7.67
CA SER A 130 31.78 -1.18 -8.57
C SER A 130 32.52 -2.40 -8.03
N THR A 131 32.46 -2.61 -6.70
CA THR A 131 33.22 -3.66 -6.00
C THR A 131 32.55 -5.04 -6.06
N GLY A 132 31.26 -5.10 -6.43
CA GLY A 132 30.49 -6.35 -6.55
C GLY A 132 30.20 -7.08 -5.23
N THR A 133 30.74 -6.61 -4.10
CA THR A 133 30.54 -7.16 -2.75
C THR A 133 29.32 -6.57 -2.04
N ASN A 134 28.76 -5.47 -2.55
CA ASN A 134 27.59 -4.82 -1.98
C ASN A 134 26.33 -5.69 -2.21
N VAL A 135 25.77 -6.23 -1.12
CA VAL A 135 24.61 -7.14 -1.15
C VAL A 135 23.35 -6.45 -1.67
N GLU A 136 23.11 -5.21 -1.25
CA GLU A 136 21.95 -4.42 -1.69
C GLU A 136 21.98 -4.16 -3.20
N SER A 137 23.15 -3.88 -3.78
CA SER A 137 23.31 -3.66 -5.22
C SER A 137 22.98 -4.92 -6.00
N ARG A 138 23.43 -6.09 -5.52
CA ARG A 138 23.12 -7.38 -6.16
C ARG A 138 21.63 -7.69 -6.11
N LEU A 139 21.02 -7.53 -4.93
CA LEU A 139 19.59 -7.71 -4.73
C LEU A 139 18.79 -6.81 -5.66
N LEU A 140 19.11 -5.51 -5.69
CA LEU A 140 18.41 -4.56 -6.54
C LEU A 140 18.58 -4.93 -8.02
N SER A 141 19.77 -5.30 -8.48
CA SER A 141 19.99 -5.72 -9.88
C SER A 141 19.18 -6.95 -10.27
N GLU A 142 18.93 -7.89 -9.35
CA GLU A 142 18.04 -9.04 -9.58
C GLU A 142 16.57 -8.60 -9.69
N LEU A 143 16.09 -7.79 -8.74
CA LEU A 143 14.75 -7.21 -8.79
C LEU A 143 14.53 -6.34 -10.02
N TRP A 144 15.56 -5.58 -10.45
CA TRP A 144 15.52 -4.73 -11.64
C TRP A 144 15.29 -5.54 -12.91
N ARG A 145 15.92 -6.71 -13.02
CA ARG A 145 15.73 -7.63 -14.15
C ARG A 145 14.33 -8.23 -14.16
N GLN A 146 13.80 -8.57 -13.00
CA GLN A 146 12.42 -9.05 -12.88
C GLN A 146 11.42 -7.94 -13.25
N ALA A 147 11.57 -6.75 -12.67
CA ALA A 147 10.72 -5.60 -12.95
C ALA A 147 10.75 -5.21 -14.43
N ALA A 148 11.92 -5.17 -15.07
CA ALA A 148 12.02 -4.85 -16.49
C ALA A 148 11.28 -5.86 -17.39
N LYS A 149 11.18 -7.14 -16.98
CA LYS A 149 10.43 -8.16 -17.72
C LYS A 149 8.92 -7.99 -17.57
N GLU A 150 8.46 -7.62 -16.38
CA GLU A 150 7.03 -7.46 -16.07
C GLU A 150 6.48 -6.09 -16.52
N TYR A 151 7.31 -5.05 -16.47
CA TYR A 151 7.00 -3.66 -16.82
C TYR A 151 7.68 -3.28 -18.13
N GLY A 152 7.33 -3.97 -19.22
CA GLY A 152 7.88 -3.71 -20.56
C GLY A 152 7.54 -2.30 -21.08
N ASP A 153 6.60 -1.60 -20.47
CA ASP A 153 6.24 -0.21 -20.77
C ASP A 153 7.14 0.84 -20.08
N VAL A 154 8.02 0.42 -19.17
CA VAL A 154 8.91 1.30 -18.39
C VAL A 154 10.39 1.01 -18.73
N LYS A 155 11.20 2.06 -18.86
CA LYS A 155 12.63 1.91 -19.18
C LYS A 155 13.46 1.75 -17.92
N PHE A 156 14.09 0.58 -17.77
CA PHE A 156 15.03 0.28 -16.68
C PHE A 156 16.48 0.28 -17.19
N CYS A 157 17.32 1.09 -16.56
CA CYS A 157 18.73 1.22 -16.88
C CYS A 157 19.60 0.83 -15.68
N GLU A 158 20.82 0.37 -15.96
CA GLU A 158 21.83 0.06 -14.95
C GLU A 158 23.19 0.63 -15.39
N ILE A 159 23.91 1.27 -14.47
CA ILE A 159 25.26 1.79 -14.70
C ILE A 159 26.07 1.68 -13.41
N ARG A 160 27.39 1.44 -13.53
CA ARG A 160 28.27 1.49 -12.36
C ARG A 160 28.35 2.92 -11.84
N ALA A 161 28.20 3.10 -10.54
CA ALA A 161 28.18 4.43 -9.92
C ALA A 161 29.42 5.27 -10.28
N ALA A 162 30.61 4.65 -10.28
CA ALA A 162 31.87 5.30 -10.65
C ALA A 162 31.94 5.75 -12.12
N GLN A 163 31.17 5.15 -13.02
CA GLN A 163 31.08 5.56 -14.43
C GLN A 163 30.10 6.72 -14.61
N ALA A 164 28.99 6.73 -13.87
CA ALA A 164 28.00 7.79 -13.93
C ALA A 164 28.50 9.08 -13.26
N ILE A 165 29.06 8.96 -12.05
CA ILE A 165 29.50 10.08 -11.23
C ILE A 165 30.91 9.78 -10.71
N GLU A 166 31.85 10.68 -10.99
CA GLU A 166 33.23 10.52 -10.56
C GLU A 166 33.33 10.59 -9.02
N ASN A 167 34.09 9.66 -8.42
CA ASN A 167 34.25 9.54 -6.97
C ASN A 167 32.93 9.36 -6.18
N TYR A 168 31.90 8.76 -6.80
CA TYR A 168 30.66 8.46 -6.08
C TYR A 168 30.92 7.50 -4.90
N PRO A 169 30.47 7.82 -3.67
CA PRO A 169 30.75 6.99 -2.51
C PRO A 169 30.13 5.59 -2.62
N GLU A 170 30.94 4.54 -2.49
CA GLU A 170 30.45 3.14 -2.53
C GLU A 170 29.40 2.83 -1.46
N ARG A 171 29.45 3.49 -0.30
CA ARG A 171 28.45 3.35 0.77
C ARG A 171 27.05 3.85 0.38
N ASN A 172 26.96 4.67 -0.67
CA ASN A 172 25.70 5.19 -1.19
C ASN A 172 25.10 4.24 -2.24
N CYS A 173 25.80 3.18 -2.61
CA CYS A 173 25.33 2.19 -3.58
C CYS A 173 24.49 1.09 -2.89
N PRO A 174 23.38 0.63 -3.52
CA PRO A 174 22.87 1.12 -4.80
C PRO A 174 22.14 2.46 -4.65
N THR A 175 22.06 3.24 -5.73
CA THR A 175 21.22 4.44 -5.78
C THR A 175 20.28 4.36 -6.96
N ILE A 176 19.00 4.59 -6.73
CA ILE A 176 17.99 4.68 -7.78
C ILE A 176 17.78 6.15 -8.14
N LEU A 177 17.97 6.48 -9.41
CA LEU A 177 17.61 7.79 -9.97
C LEU A 177 16.42 7.62 -10.89
N VAL A 178 15.42 8.48 -10.75
CA VAL A 178 14.25 8.52 -11.63
C VAL A 178 14.28 9.81 -12.42
N TYR A 179 14.34 9.69 -13.74
CA TYR A 179 14.29 10.80 -14.67
C TYR A 179 12.90 10.92 -15.30
N LYS A 180 12.42 12.15 -15.47
CA LYS A 180 11.20 12.47 -16.19
C LYS A 180 11.35 13.85 -16.82
N ASN A 181 11.03 13.97 -18.11
CA ASN A 181 11.12 15.21 -18.89
C ASN A 181 12.52 15.87 -18.91
N GLY A 182 13.59 15.09 -18.75
CA GLY A 182 14.97 15.56 -18.72
C GLY A 182 15.53 15.81 -17.32
N ASP A 183 14.68 15.84 -16.29
CA ASP A 183 15.09 16.16 -14.91
C ASP A 183 15.00 14.96 -13.98
N ILE A 184 15.81 14.96 -12.92
CA ILE A 184 15.72 13.98 -11.84
C ILE A 184 14.52 14.36 -10.96
N VAL A 185 13.49 13.53 -10.96
CA VAL A 185 12.28 13.75 -10.14
C VAL A 185 12.34 13.03 -8.79
N LYS A 186 13.13 11.96 -8.69
CA LYS A 186 13.31 11.22 -7.45
C LYS A 186 14.69 10.58 -7.38
N GLN A 187 15.26 10.58 -6.18
CA GLN A 187 16.49 9.89 -5.86
C GLN A 187 16.31 9.09 -4.58
N THR A 188 16.70 7.82 -4.63
CA THR A 188 16.71 6.91 -3.47
C THR A 188 18.14 6.44 -3.28
N VAL A 189 18.80 6.91 -2.22
CA VAL A 189 20.18 6.54 -1.88
C VAL A 189 20.15 5.35 -0.94
N THR A 190 20.88 4.28 -1.27
CA THR A 190 20.78 2.94 -0.64
C THR A 190 19.38 2.34 -0.70
N LEU A 191 19.24 1.09 -0.28
CA LEU A 191 17.92 0.49 -0.12
C LEU A 191 17.30 0.75 1.26
N MET A 192 17.97 1.47 2.17
CA MET A 192 17.49 1.62 3.56
C MET A 192 16.08 2.19 3.65
N THR A 193 15.72 3.13 2.77
CA THR A 193 14.37 3.74 2.74
C THR A 193 13.31 2.88 2.06
N VAL A 194 13.71 1.75 1.46
CA VAL A 194 12.84 0.81 0.71
C VAL A 194 12.95 -0.62 1.23
N GLY A 195 13.35 -0.80 2.50
CA GLY A 195 13.41 -2.11 3.16
C GLY A 195 14.80 -2.74 3.28
N GLY A 196 15.85 -2.10 2.74
CA GLY A 196 17.24 -2.52 2.84
C GLY A 196 17.47 -3.87 2.16
N VAL A 197 18.11 -4.80 2.87
CA VAL A 197 18.33 -6.18 2.38
C VAL A 197 17.06 -7.02 2.25
N LYS A 198 15.91 -6.51 2.72
CA LYS A 198 14.59 -7.17 2.58
C LYS A 198 13.73 -6.57 1.47
N THR A 199 14.29 -5.65 0.69
CA THR A 199 13.60 -5.05 -0.46
C THR A 199 13.07 -6.16 -1.36
N SER A 200 11.83 -6.02 -1.79
CA SER A 200 11.08 -6.98 -2.59
C SER A 200 10.49 -6.32 -3.83
N MET A 201 9.85 -7.11 -4.69
CA MET A 201 9.12 -6.57 -5.85
C MET A 201 7.99 -5.60 -5.46
N SER A 202 7.36 -5.80 -4.29
CA SER A 202 6.32 -4.89 -3.78
C SER A 202 6.86 -3.48 -3.51
N ASP A 203 8.12 -3.36 -3.09
CA ASP A 203 8.76 -2.06 -2.88
C ASP A 203 9.06 -1.36 -4.22
N ILE A 204 9.37 -2.14 -5.26
CA ILE A 204 9.54 -1.62 -6.63
C ILE A 204 8.21 -1.14 -7.19
N ASP A 205 7.11 -1.86 -6.97
CA ASP A 205 5.77 -1.43 -7.36
C ASP A 205 5.41 -0.10 -6.72
N ASN A 206 5.60 0.00 -5.40
CA ASN A 206 5.34 1.24 -4.66
C ASN A 206 6.14 2.41 -5.23
N LEU A 207 7.41 2.17 -5.61
CA LEU A 207 8.22 3.17 -6.28
C LEU A 207 7.63 3.57 -7.64
N LEU A 208 7.24 2.61 -8.48
CA LEU A 208 6.67 2.85 -9.81
C LEU A 208 5.33 3.59 -9.76
N VAL A 209 4.47 3.24 -8.82
CA VAL A 209 3.20 3.92 -8.56
C VAL A 209 3.44 5.35 -8.08
N GLN A 210 4.37 5.54 -7.13
CA GLN A 210 4.66 6.87 -6.58
C GLN A 210 5.20 7.86 -7.64
N ILE A 211 5.97 7.38 -8.61
CA ILE A 211 6.50 8.24 -9.70
C ILE A 211 5.49 8.43 -10.85
N GLY A 212 4.35 7.73 -10.79
CA GLY A 212 3.33 7.71 -11.84
C GLY A 212 3.79 7.03 -13.13
N ALA A 213 4.71 6.07 -13.03
CA ALA A 213 5.08 5.20 -14.15
C ALA A 213 4.02 4.11 -14.37
N VAL A 214 3.42 3.63 -13.28
CA VAL A 214 2.38 2.62 -13.25
C VAL A 214 1.18 3.18 -12.47
N GLN A 215 -0.04 2.81 -12.87
CA GLN A 215 -1.24 3.25 -12.17
C GLN A 215 -1.41 2.46 -10.85
N PRO A 216 -1.97 3.06 -9.78
CA PRO A 216 -2.24 2.35 -8.54
C PRO A 216 -3.14 1.11 -8.73
N ASN A 217 -4.02 1.14 -9.74
CA ASN A 217 -4.99 0.08 -10.04
C ASN A 217 -4.47 -0.89 -11.11
N ASP A 218 -3.17 -0.88 -11.39
CA ASP A 218 -2.55 -1.85 -12.29
C ASP A 218 -2.60 -3.26 -11.69
N MET A 219 -3.05 -4.22 -12.49
CA MET A 219 -3.23 -5.62 -12.07
C MET A 219 -1.95 -6.25 -11.53
N ARG A 220 -0.77 -5.90 -12.08
CA ARG A 220 0.52 -6.42 -11.64
C ARG A 220 0.80 -6.04 -10.18
N VAL A 221 0.45 -4.82 -9.82
CA VAL A 221 0.60 -4.27 -8.46
C VAL A 221 -0.47 -4.84 -7.53
N LEU A 222 -1.73 -4.84 -7.95
CA LEU A 222 -2.86 -5.31 -7.14
C LEU A 222 -2.72 -6.79 -6.78
N LYS A 223 -2.35 -7.64 -7.75
CA LYS A 223 -2.14 -9.07 -7.54
C LYS A 223 -1.04 -9.31 -6.51
N ARG A 224 0.11 -8.64 -6.67
CA ARG A 224 1.23 -8.77 -5.73
C ARG A 224 0.88 -8.28 -4.32
N ARG A 225 0.10 -7.20 -4.21
CA ARG A 225 -0.36 -6.71 -2.91
C ARG A 225 -1.28 -7.72 -2.21
N ARG A 226 -2.24 -8.30 -2.95
CA ARG A 226 -3.14 -9.35 -2.43
C ARG A 226 -2.36 -10.58 -1.97
N GLU A 227 -1.45 -11.09 -2.79
CA GLU A 227 -0.60 -12.24 -2.46
C GLU A 227 0.27 -11.96 -1.21
N ALA A 228 0.75 -10.72 -1.03
CA ALA A 228 1.51 -10.33 0.14
C ALA A 228 0.65 -10.26 1.41
N GLU A 229 -0.58 -9.74 1.31
CA GLU A 229 -1.56 -9.69 2.39
C GLU A 229 -1.97 -11.10 2.83
N GLU A 230 -2.33 -11.98 1.90
CA GLU A 230 -2.68 -13.38 2.16
C GLU A 230 -1.52 -14.14 2.84
N ALA A 231 -0.30 -13.98 2.35
CA ALA A 231 0.88 -14.60 2.95
C ALA A 231 1.18 -14.05 4.36
N GLU A 232 0.86 -12.78 4.65
CA GLU A 232 0.99 -12.21 5.99
C GLU A 232 -0.07 -12.79 6.94
N GLU A 233 -1.32 -12.89 6.49
CA GLU A 233 -2.41 -13.50 7.24
C GLU A 233 -2.08 -14.96 7.61
N GLU A 234 -1.66 -15.78 6.64
CA GLU A 234 -1.25 -17.16 6.87
C GLU A 234 -0.13 -17.28 7.91
N ARG A 235 0.86 -16.37 7.87
CA ARG A 235 1.94 -16.31 8.86
C ARG A 235 1.43 -15.95 10.25
N LEU A 236 0.46 -15.05 10.35
CA LEU A 236 -0.17 -14.66 11.62
C LEU A 236 -1.01 -15.80 12.20
N PHE A 237 -1.77 -16.50 11.37
CA PHE A 237 -2.54 -17.69 11.78
C PHE A 237 -1.64 -18.82 12.26
N SER A 238 -0.55 -19.10 11.54
CA SER A 238 0.44 -20.12 11.92
C SER A 238 1.13 -19.80 13.26
N LYS A 239 1.42 -18.52 13.54
CA LYS A 239 1.98 -18.10 14.84
C LYS A 239 1.00 -18.23 16.00
N LYS A 240 -0.31 -18.09 15.77
CA LYS A 240 -1.34 -18.29 16.81
C LYS A 240 -1.50 -19.78 17.17
N GLY A 241 -1.33 -20.69 16.21
CA GLY A 241 -1.44 -22.15 16.46
C GLY A 241 -0.33 -22.72 17.36
N ILE A 242 0.88 -22.17 17.34
CA ILE A 242 2.03 -22.70 18.09
C ILE A 242 1.96 -22.37 19.59
N LYS A 243 1.25 -21.29 19.99
CA LYS A 243 1.15 -20.89 21.40
C LYS A 243 0.16 -21.69 22.24
N SER A 244 -0.67 -22.57 21.67
CA SER A 244 -1.62 -23.39 22.46
C SER A 244 -1.07 -24.75 22.88
N SER A 245 0.14 -25.13 22.44
CA SER A 245 0.69 -26.48 22.64
C SER A 245 1.73 -26.61 23.77
N SER A 246 2.14 -25.53 24.44
CA SER A 246 3.25 -25.61 25.43
C SER A 246 2.83 -25.72 26.91
N ASP A 247 1.54 -25.67 27.24
CA ASP A 247 1.05 -25.65 28.65
C ASP A 247 0.28 -26.91 29.08
N ARG A 248 0.60 -28.10 28.54
CA ARG A 248 -0.06 -29.37 28.95
C ARG A 248 0.88 -30.54 29.25
N TYR A 249 2.04 -30.29 29.86
CA TYR A 249 2.84 -31.36 30.46
C TYR A 249 3.47 -30.92 31.78
N SER A 250 2.65 -30.85 32.83
CA SER A 250 3.13 -30.99 34.21
C SER A 250 1.94 -31.28 35.13
N ASN A 251 1.44 -32.52 35.13
CA ASN A 251 0.91 -33.21 36.30
C ASN A 251 0.52 -34.63 35.90
N ASP A 252 1.28 -35.63 36.34
CA ASP A 252 0.80 -36.98 36.69
C ASP A 252 2.02 -37.88 36.89
N ASP A 253 2.61 -37.79 38.07
CA ASP A 253 3.41 -38.84 38.68
C ASP A 253 3.21 -38.70 40.19
N GLU A 254 2.25 -39.43 40.77
CA GLU A 254 2.35 -39.93 42.15
C GLU A 254 1.22 -40.95 42.47
N ASP A 255 1.67 -42.11 42.96
CA ASP A 255 0.98 -43.13 43.76
C ASP A 255 0.17 -44.27 43.09
N PHE A 256 0.88 -45.35 42.79
CA PHE A 256 0.40 -46.71 43.05
C PHE A 256 1.53 -47.57 43.65
N ASP A 257 1.52 -47.73 44.98
CA ASP A 257 1.98 -48.94 45.70
C ASP A 257 1.22 -49.07 47.03
#